data_AF-A0A3A0CAW4-F1
#
_entry.id   AF-A0A3A0CAW4-F1
#
_cell.length_a   1.000
_cell.length_b   1.000
_cell.length_c   1.000
_cell.angle_alpha   90.00
_cell.angle_beta   90.00
_cell.angle_gamma   90.00
#
_symmetry.space_group_name_H-M   'P 1'
#
loop_
_entity.id
_entity.type
_entity.pdbx_description
1 polymer ?
#
loop_
_entity_poly.entity_id
_entity_poly.type
_entity_poly.pdbx_seq_one_letter_code
_entity_poly.pdbx_strand_id
1 'polypeptide(L)'
;MFPMTNGQAWKKTPPANPGASQLAGRIVAVALMGMVVTLMAGCNPFLFIAGDIDGDGIFNNADNCPYVVNANQSDGDGDGVGDACDLCPATSDPNQADSDGDGVGNVCDNCPDDSNPGQENADGDSAGAACDADDLNPLVQ
;
A
#
# COMPACT_ATOMS: atom_id res chain seq x y z
N MET A 1 26.54 53.81 10.94
CA MET A 1 26.36 54.56 9.68
C MET A 1 26.73 53.63 8.54
N PHE A 2 25.77 53.34 7.65
CA PHE A 2 25.88 52.46 6.46
C PHE A 2 26.76 53.09 5.36
N PRO A 3 27.23 52.31 4.36
CA PRO A 3 26.43 52.15 3.14
C PRO A 3 26.41 50.71 2.57
N MET A 4 25.33 50.42 1.81
CA MET A 4 25.14 49.20 1.02
C MET A 4 25.89 49.29 -0.32
N THR A 5 26.38 48.16 -0.85
CA THR A 5 26.52 47.98 -2.31
C THR A 5 26.08 46.58 -2.77
N ASN A 6 25.14 46.63 -3.71
CA ASN A 6 24.53 45.67 -4.63
C ASN A 6 25.32 44.40 -5.05
N GLY A 7 24.64 43.25 -5.18
CA GLY A 7 25.16 42.06 -5.88
C GLY A 7 24.40 40.73 -5.68
N GLN A 8 23.39 40.49 -6.52
CA GLN A 8 22.67 39.26 -6.92
C GLN A 8 22.93 37.86 -6.31
N ALA A 9 21.78 37.16 -6.09
CA ALA A 9 21.51 35.71 -6.25
C ALA A 9 22.15 34.73 -5.22
N TRP A 10 21.49 33.69 -4.68
CA TRP A 10 20.44 32.80 -5.17
C TRP A 10 19.61 32.24 -4.00
N LYS A 11 18.31 32.59 -3.90
CA LYS A 11 17.37 31.72 -3.18
C LYS A 11 16.96 30.62 -4.16
N LYS A 12 17.36 29.38 -3.90
CA LYS A 12 16.82 28.21 -4.60
C LYS A 12 15.32 28.15 -4.34
N THR A 13 14.52 28.53 -5.32
CA THR A 13 13.09 28.18 -5.34
C THR A 13 12.98 26.67 -5.61
N PRO A 14 12.06 25.95 -4.94
CA PRO A 14 11.76 24.58 -5.31
C PRO A 14 11.26 24.49 -6.77
N PRO A 15 11.50 23.38 -7.48
CA PRO A 15 11.16 23.26 -8.90
C PRO A 15 9.66 23.44 -9.12
N ALA A 16 9.33 24.28 -10.09
CA ALA A 16 7.99 24.43 -10.61
C ALA A 16 7.52 23.10 -11.21
N ASN A 17 6.34 22.65 -10.80
CA ASN A 17 5.67 21.50 -11.38
C ASN A 17 5.06 21.94 -12.73
N PRO A 18 5.53 21.46 -13.89
CA PRO A 18 4.99 21.85 -15.18
C PRO A 18 3.80 20.95 -15.50
N GLY A 19 2.64 21.24 -14.91
CA GLY A 19 1.43 20.43 -15.14
C GLY A 19 0.12 21.19 -15.17
N ALA A 20 0.11 22.48 -14.82
CA ALA A 20 -1.11 23.28 -14.83
C ALA A 20 -1.24 24.09 -16.13
N SER A 21 -2.34 23.85 -16.85
CA SER A 21 -2.92 24.68 -17.92
C SER A 21 -2.48 24.38 -19.36
N GLN A 22 -3.27 23.57 -20.06
CA GLN A 22 -3.68 23.86 -21.44
C GLN A 22 -5.12 23.39 -21.66
N LEU A 23 -6.09 24.20 -21.22
CA LEU A 23 -7.46 24.14 -21.75
C LEU A 23 -7.65 25.31 -22.73
N ALA A 24 -7.05 25.21 -23.91
CA ALA A 24 -7.30 26.13 -25.00
C ALA A 24 -7.15 25.44 -26.36
N GLY A 25 -8.29 24.99 -26.90
CA GLY A 25 -8.47 24.79 -28.33
C GLY A 25 -8.13 23.41 -28.88
N ARG A 26 -9.17 22.63 -29.22
CA ARG A 26 -9.37 22.01 -30.54
C ARG A 26 -10.66 21.18 -30.58
N ILE A 27 -11.70 21.75 -31.19
CA ILE A 27 -12.82 21.03 -31.74
C ILE A 27 -12.35 20.44 -33.09
N VAL A 28 -12.30 19.12 -33.22
CA VAL A 28 -12.48 18.44 -34.51
C VAL A 28 -13.34 17.20 -34.26
N ALA A 29 -14.46 17.13 -34.98
CA ALA A 29 -15.49 16.11 -34.89
C ALA A 29 -15.12 14.81 -35.64
N VAL A 30 -15.98 13.78 -35.44
CA VAL A 30 -16.14 12.48 -36.16
C VAL A 30 -15.55 11.31 -35.34
N ALA A 31 -16.31 10.30 -34.89
CA ALA A 31 -17.38 9.58 -35.58
C ALA A 31 -18.54 9.11 -34.67
N LEU A 32 -19.75 9.20 -35.24
CA LEU A 32 -21.05 8.70 -34.76
C LEU A 32 -21.21 7.16 -34.88
N MET A 33 -20.21 6.36 -34.52
CA MET A 33 -20.31 4.89 -34.60
C MET A 33 -19.75 4.26 -33.33
N GLY A 34 -20.64 3.94 -32.39
CA GLY A 34 -20.23 3.23 -31.18
C GLY A 34 -21.20 3.25 -30.01
N MET A 35 -22.50 3.46 -30.25
CA MET A 35 -23.58 3.23 -29.28
C MET A 35 -23.75 1.74 -28.89
N VAL A 36 -22.68 0.94 -28.88
CA VAL A 36 -22.72 -0.50 -28.59
C VAL A 36 -21.40 -0.97 -27.96
N VAL A 37 -21.11 -0.54 -26.72
CA VAL A 37 -20.36 -1.37 -25.78
C VAL A 37 -21.27 -1.60 -24.56
N THR A 38 -22.12 -2.59 -24.76
CA THR A 38 -22.88 -3.43 -23.83
C THR A 38 -22.75 -3.15 -22.33
N LEU A 39 -23.82 -2.57 -21.74
CA LEU A 39 -24.70 -3.12 -20.68
C LEU A 39 -24.17 -4.15 -19.66
N MET A 40 -22.89 -4.16 -19.30
CA MET A 40 -22.38 -4.95 -18.19
C MET A 40 -21.77 -3.99 -17.17
N ALA A 41 -22.40 -3.95 -15.99
CA ALA A 41 -22.05 -3.21 -14.78
C ALA A 41 -20.75 -2.37 -14.77
N GLY A 42 -20.92 -1.05 -14.59
CA GLY A 42 -20.09 -0.29 -13.64
C GLY A 42 -18.88 0.47 -14.15
N CYS A 43 -17.97 -0.13 -14.91
CA CYS A 43 -16.64 0.48 -15.10
C CYS A 43 -16.46 1.10 -16.49
N ASN A 44 -16.77 2.40 -16.59
CA ASN A 44 -16.46 3.21 -17.77
C ASN A 44 -14.92 3.24 -17.99
N PRO A 45 -14.40 2.79 -19.16
CA PRO A 45 -12.95 2.69 -19.40
C PRO A 45 -12.22 4.05 -19.53
N PHE A 46 -12.93 5.16 -19.36
CA PHE A 46 -12.38 6.51 -19.33
C PHE A 46 -12.56 7.23 -17.98
N LEU A 47 -13.12 6.57 -16.95
CA LEU A 47 -13.26 7.14 -15.63
C LEU A 47 -12.10 6.63 -14.76
N PHE A 48 -11.05 7.45 -14.63
CA PHE A 48 -10.24 7.44 -13.42
C PHE A 48 -11.24 7.55 -12.26
N ILE A 49 -11.51 6.44 -11.57
CA ILE A 49 -12.45 6.44 -10.45
C ILE A 49 -11.73 7.21 -9.34
N ALA A 50 -11.99 8.52 -9.28
CA ALA A 50 -11.41 9.38 -8.27
C ALA A 50 -11.87 8.86 -6.89
N GLY A 51 -10.92 8.30 -6.11
CA GLY A 51 -11.20 7.73 -4.80
C GLY A 51 -11.19 6.20 -4.72
N ASP A 52 -10.82 5.52 -5.79
CA ASP A 52 -10.48 4.09 -5.84
C ASP A 52 -9.07 4.02 -6.45
N ILE A 53 -8.05 3.88 -5.61
CA ILE A 53 -6.65 4.05 -6.01
C ILE A 53 -6.05 2.77 -6.60
N ASP A 54 -6.55 1.61 -6.23
CA ASP A 54 -6.05 0.32 -6.73
C ASP A 54 -6.93 -0.25 -7.87
N GLY A 55 -8.14 0.28 -8.05
CA GLY A 55 -9.04 -0.03 -9.15
C GLY A 55 -9.79 -1.34 -8.97
N ASP A 56 -9.99 -1.80 -7.74
CA ASP A 56 -10.69 -3.05 -7.44
C ASP A 56 -12.23 -2.92 -7.46
N GLY A 57 -12.73 -1.67 -7.55
CA GLY A 57 -14.15 -1.34 -7.58
C GLY A 57 -14.74 -0.95 -6.22
N ILE A 58 -13.92 -0.91 -5.16
CA ILE A 58 -14.25 -0.44 -3.82
C ILE A 58 -13.58 0.91 -3.60
N PHE A 59 -14.30 1.87 -3.00
CA PHE A 59 -13.71 3.18 -2.71
C PHE A 59 -12.79 3.09 -1.50
N ASN A 60 -11.69 3.85 -1.49
CA ASN A 60 -10.64 3.85 -0.46
C ASN A 60 -11.17 3.98 1.00
N ASN A 61 -12.36 4.53 1.22
CA ASN A 61 -12.95 4.70 2.55
C ASN A 61 -13.80 3.49 3.02
N ALA A 62 -14.07 2.55 2.13
CA ALA A 62 -14.78 1.31 2.37
C ALA A 62 -13.94 0.08 2.00
N ASP A 63 -12.70 0.30 1.54
CA ASP A 63 -11.74 -0.70 1.13
C ASP A 63 -10.85 -1.08 2.32
N ASN A 64 -10.83 -2.36 2.68
CA ASN A 64 -9.99 -2.90 3.74
C ASN A 64 -8.53 -3.13 3.31
N CYS A 65 -8.22 -2.95 2.03
CA CYS A 65 -6.86 -2.88 1.49
C CYS A 65 -6.71 -1.76 0.45
N PRO A 66 -6.71 -0.46 0.86
CA PRO A 66 -6.73 0.68 -0.06
C PRO A 66 -5.59 0.79 -1.07
N TYR A 67 -4.62 -0.11 -1.08
CA TYR A 67 -3.50 -0.08 -2.00
C TYR A 67 -3.25 -1.45 -2.66
N VAL A 68 -4.09 -2.46 -2.39
CA VAL A 68 -3.90 -3.84 -2.84
C VAL A 68 -5.24 -4.40 -3.30
N VAL A 69 -5.36 -4.58 -4.62
CA VAL A 69 -6.59 -5.04 -5.28
C VAL A 69 -7.17 -6.28 -4.63
N ASN A 70 -8.36 -6.14 -4.02
CA ASN A 70 -9.05 -7.23 -3.34
C ASN A 70 -10.58 -7.06 -3.39
N ALA A 71 -11.15 -7.10 -4.59
CA ALA A 71 -12.58 -6.87 -4.85
C ALA A 71 -13.56 -7.76 -4.05
N ASN A 72 -13.11 -8.86 -3.45
CA ASN A 72 -13.92 -9.70 -2.57
C ASN A 72 -14.00 -9.20 -1.12
N GLN A 73 -13.09 -8.28 -0.73
CA GLN A 73 -12.98 -7.65 0.59
C GLN A 73 -12.99 -8.69 1.71
N SER A 74 -12.31 -9.82 1.50
CA SER A 74 -12.17 -10.83 2.55
C SER A 74 -11.32 -10.28 3.70
N ASP A 75 -11.74 -10.58 4.92
CA ASP A 75 -11.11 -10.24 6.19
C ASP A 75 -11.43 -11.42 7.13
N GLY A 76 -10.49 -12.37 7.23
CA GLY A 76 -10.68 -13.67 7.86
C GLY A 76 -10.76 -13.62 9.38
N ASP A 77 -10.06 -12.66 10.00
CA ASP A 77 -9.96 -12.53 11.44
C ASP A 77 -10.78 -11.35 12.03
N GLY A 78 -11.30 -10.47 11.17
CA GLY A 78 -12.22 -9.41 11.50
C GLY A 78 -11.56 -8.19 12.13
N ASP A 79 -10.29 -7.92 11.81
CA ASP A 79 -9.55 -6.78 12.33
C ASP A 79 -9.73 -5.49 11.52
N GLY A 80 -10.35 -5.60 10.32
CA GLY A 80 -10.60 -4.49 9.41
C GLY A 80 -9.50 -4.27 8.36
N VAL A 81 -8.48 -5.12 8.32
CA VAL A 81 -7.46 -5.23 7.29
C VAL A 81 -7.82 -6.42 6.40
N GLY A 82 -7.79 -6.25 5.08
CA GLY A 82 -8.17 -7.34 4.18
C GLY A 82 -7.08 -8.41 4.10
N ASP A 83 -7.48 -9.67 3.87
CA ASP A 83 -6.58 -10.83 3.71
C ASP A 83 -5.47 -10.59 2.67
N ALA A 84 -5.69 -9.68 1.72
CA ALA A 84 -4.74 -9.36 0.65
C ALA A 84 -3.58 -8.46 1.11
N CYS A 85 -3.74 -7.72 2.20
CA CYS A 85 -2.76 -6.80 2.75
C CYS A 85 -2.49 -7.00 4.25
N ASP A 86 -3.07 -8.04 4.84
CA ASP A 86 -2.87 -8.43 6.23
C ASP A 86 -1.57 -9.24 6.38
N LEU A 87 -0.70 -8.78 7.27
CA LEU A 87 0.57 -9.40 7.64
C LEU A 87 0.39 -10.57 8.61
N CYS A 88 -0.79 -10.71 9.21
CA CYS A 88 -1.17 -11.80 10.10
C CYS A 88 -2.61 -12.31 9.83
N PRO A 89 -2.91 -12.98 8.69
CA PRO A 89 -4.27 -13.35 8.23
C PRO A 89 -5.13 -14.24 9.15
N ALA A 90 -4.61 -14.65 10.30
CA ALA A 90 -5.28 -15.50 11.28
C ALA A 90 -5.36 -14.87 12.68
N THR A 91 -4.79 -13.68 12.88
CA THR A 91 -4.63 -13.04 14.17
C THR A 91 -4.92 -11.54 14.07
N SER A 92 -6.08 -11.15 14.62
CA SER A 92 -6.55 -9.77 14.55
C SER A 92 -5.52 -8.76 15.11
N ASP A 93 -4.97 -7.92 14.23
CA ASP A 93 -4.08 -6.80 14.53
C ASP A 93 -4.28 -5.63 13.56
N PRO A 94 -5.20 -4.69 13.86
CA PRO A 94 -5.47 -3.55 13.00
C PRO A 94 -4.26 -2.61 12.80
N ASN A 95 -3.19 -2.74 13.59
CA ASN A 95 -2.02 -1.86 13.49
C ASN A 95 -0.98 -2.37 12.50
N GLN A 96 -1.00 -3.67 12.15
CA GLN A 96 -0.14 -4.28 11.14
C GLN A 96 1.34 -3.91 11.36
N ALA A 97 1.80 -4.03 12.60
CA ALA A 97 3.18 -3.70 12.94
C ALA A 97 4.12 -4.79 12.41
N ASP A 98 5.18 -4.38 11.74
CA ASP A 98 6.23 -5.25 11.19
C ASP A 98 7.57 -4.54 11.42
N SER A 99 8.27 -4.98 12.46
CA SER A 99 9.44 -4.30 13.01
C SER A 99 10.69 -4.52 12.16
N ASP A 100 10.83 -5.69 11.52
CA ASP A 100 12.00 -6.07 10.73
C ASP A 100 11.77 -5.99 9.20
N GLY A 101 10.52 -5.83 8.77
CA GLY A 101 10.13 -5.63 7.38
C GLY A 101 10.14 -6.90 6.54
N ASP A 102 9.96 -8.07 7.16
CA ASP A 102 10.04 -9.36 6.49
C ASP A 102 8.71 -9.81 5.83
N GLY A 103 7.61 -9.11 6.13
CA GLY A 103 6.28 -9.38 5.61
C GLY A 103 5.43 -10.29 6.50
N VAL A 104 5.87 -10.59 7.71
CA VAL A 104 5.10 -11.23 8.79
C VAL A 104 4.89 -10.20 9.89
N GLY A 105 3.65 -10.06 10.38
CA GLY A 105 3.36 -9.05 11.40
C GLY A 105 3.88 -9.48 12.77
N ASN A 106 4.33 -8.52 13.58
CA ASN A 106 4.90 -8.72 14.93
C ASN A 106 4.04 -9.61 15.85
N VAL A 107 2.72 -9.67 15.64
CA VAL A 107 1.81 -10.48 16.46
C VAL A 107 1.79 -11.96 16.07
N CYS A 108 2.24 -12.30 14.86
CA CYS A 108 2.31 -13.66 14.34
C CYS A 108 3.73 -14.07 13.92
N ASP A 109 4.71 -13.20 14.16
CA ASP A 109 6.12 -13.43 13.92
C ASP A 109 6.80 -14.11 15.14
N ASN A 110 7.45 -15.24 14.90
CA ASN A 110 8.23 -15.96 15.91
C ASN A 110 9.63 -15.38 16.15
N CYS A 111 10.04 -14.38 15.37
CA CYS A 111 11.24 -13.56 15.55
C CYS A 111 11.00 -12.08 15.19
N PRO A 112 10.20 -11.32 15.95
CA PRO A 112 9.72 -9.97 15.58
C PRO A 112 10.77 -8.89 15.28
N ASP A 113 12.05 -9.14 15.59
CA ASP A 113 13.14 -8.19 15.38
C ASP A 113 14.21 -8.73 14.39
N ASP A 114 14.05 -9.97 13.88
CA ASP A 114 15.03 -10.70 13.08
C ASP A 114 14.38 -11.41 11.87
N SER A 115 14.47 -10.76 10.69
CA SER A 115 13.80 -11.17 9.45
C SER A 115 13.88 -12.66 9.13
N ASN A 116 12.72 -13.31 9.10
CA ASN A 116 12.53 -14.70 8.77
C ASN A 116 11.14 -14.99 8.14
N PRO A 117 10.91 -14.60 6.87
CA PRO A 117 9.60 -14.72 6.23
C PRO A 117 9.03 -16.15 6.16
N GLY A 118 9.90 -17.17 6.32
CA GLY A 118 9.55 -18.59 6.32
C GLY A 118 9.08 -19.11 7.68
N GLN A 119 9.26 -18.35 8.77
CA GLN A 119 8.84 -18.67 10.13
C GLN A 119 9.29 -20.07 10.59
N GLU A 120 10.50 -20.49 10.18
CA GLU A 120 11.04 -21.80 10.54
C GLU A 120 11.25 -21.92 12.06
N ASN A 121 10.79 -23.03 12.63
CA ASN A 121 10.97 -23.37 14.04
C ASN A 121 11.17 -24.89 14.15
N ALA A 122 12.39 -25.31 14.49
CA ALA A 122 12.80 -26.71 14.37
C ALA A 122 12.43 -27.57 15.59
N ASP A 123 12.36 -26.99 16.79
CA ASP A 123 12.04 -27.70 18.02
C ASP A 123 10.62 -27.41 18.55
N GLY A 124 9.93 -26.43 17.94
CA GLY A 124 8.52 -26.13 18.15
C GLY A 124 8.25 -25.32 19.41
N ASP A 125 9.24 -24.60 19.93
CA ASP A 125 9.06 -23.67 21.04
C ASP A 125 8.42 -22.33 20.54
N SER A 126 8.54 -21.22 21.27
CA SER A 126 7.96 -19.94 20.81
C SER A 126 8.88 -19.14 19.88
N ALA A 127 10.17 -19.42 19.87
CA ALA A 127 11.17 -18.68 19.09
C ALA A 127 11.36 -19.35 17.71
N GLY A 128 11.61 -18.53 16.69
CA GLY A 128 12.04 -19.03 15.39
C GLY A 128 13.54 -19.27 15.34
N ALA A 129 13.99 -20.08 14.39
CA ALA A 129 15.40 -20.39 14.17
C ALA A 129 16.27 -19.16 13.80
N ALA A 130 15.66 -18.00 13.53
CA ALA A 130 16.39 -16.77 13.24
C ALA A 130 16.84 -16.02 14.51
N CYS A 131 16.12 -16.19 15.62
CA CYS A 131 16.34 -15.49 16.89
C CYS A 131 16.56 -16.44 18.08
N ASP A 132 16.44 -17.75 17.86
CA ASP A 132 16.83 -18.79 18.81
C ASP A 132 18.32 -19.13 18.66
N ALA A 133 19.06 -19.14 19.77
CA ALA A 133 20.48 -19.52 19.76
C ALA A 133 20.69 -21.04 19.86
N ASP A 134 19.68 -21.77 20.31
CA ASP A 134 19.70 -23.19 20.63
C ASP A 134 18.58 -23.96 19.89
N ASP A 135 18.44 -23.74 18.57
CA ASP A 135 17.41 -24.25 17.60
C ASP A 135 16.88 -25.71 17.73
N LEU A 136 17.51 -26.56 18.53
CA LEU A 136 17.17 -27.97 18.72
C LEU A 136 16.73 -28.30 20.16
N ASN A 137 16.56 -27.30 21.01
CA ASN A 137 16.28 -27.46 22.43
C ASN A 137 14.97 -26.75 22.85
N PRO A 138 13.84 -27.49 22.89
CA PRO A 138 12.50 -26.92 23.07
C PRO A 138 12.21 -26.41 24.50
N LEU A 139 13.25 -26.15 25.30
CA LEU A 139 13.21 -25.69 26.68
C LEU A 139 14.00 -24.38 26.89
N VAL A 140 14.68 -23.84 25.86
CA VAL A 140 15.52 -22.64 25.97
C VAL A 140 15.18 -21.71 24.81
N GLN A 141 14.95 -20.43 25.14
CA GLN A 141 14.78 -19.32 24.21
C GLN A 141 16.11 -18.57 24.07
#